data_AF-A0A2G9TC83-F1
#
_entry.id   AF-A0A2G9TC83-F1
#
_cell.length_a   1.000
_cell.length_b   1.000
_cell.length_c   1.000
_cell.angle_alpha   90.00
_cell.angle_beta   90.00
_cell.angle_gamma   90.00
#
_symmetry.space_group_name_H-M   'P 1'
#
loop_
_entity.id
_entity.type
_entity.pdbx_description
1 polymer ?
#
loop_
_entity_poly.entity_id
_entity_poly.type
_entity_poly.pdbx_seq_one_letter_code
_entity_poly.pdbx_strand_id
1 'polypeptide(L)' 'MQIQTECFKLYYNGEDTKRDGVAIAVAESLKGYVSAVSRISDRIMAVKIDPKEGHWTVLSEYAPHKG' A
#
# COMPACT_ATOMS: atom_id res chain seq x y z
N MET A 1 3.22 -7.82 17.37
CA MET A 1 2.51 -8.34 16.18
C MET A 1 3.58 -8.64 15.12
N GLN A 2 3.94 -9.90 14.96
CA GLN A 2 4.96 -10.33 14.00
C GLN A 2 4.26 -10.62 12.68
N ILE A 3 4.42 -9.75 11.69
CA ILE A 3 3.86 -9.98 10.36
C ILE A 3 4.85 -10.88 9.62
N GLN A 4 4.44 -12.10 9.24
CA GLN A 4 5.27 -13.01 8.46
C GLN A 4 5.47 -12.45 7.05
N THR A 5 6.62 -11.82 6.79
CA THR A 5 6.93 -11.10 5.54
C THR A 5 7.12 -11.97 4.30
N GLU A 6 7.07 -13.30 4.43
CA GLU A 6 7.33 -14.21 3.30
C GLU A 6 6.16 -14.37 2.33
N CYS A 7 4.96 -13.88 2.66
CA CYS A 7 3.75 -14.09 1.84
C CYS A 7 3.19 -12.82 1.18
N PHE A 8 3.82 -11.66 1.35
CA PHE A 8 3.35 -10.41 0.76
C PHE A 8 4.50 -9.48 0.40
N LYS A 9 4.29 -8.73 -0.69
CA LYS A 9 5.09 -7.56 -1.03
C LYS A 9 4.51 -6.34 -0.33
N LEU A 10 5.30 -5.73 0.56
CA LEU A 10 4.94 -4.50 1.25
C LEU A 10 5.32 -3.29 0.41
N TYR A 11 4.35 -2.42 0.12
CA TYR A 11 4.58 -1.10 -0.42
C TYR A 11 4.39 -0.09 0.72
N TYR A 12 5.39 0.74 0.97
CA TYR A 12 5.37 1.75 2.03
C TYR A 12 5.50 3.16 1.44
N ASN A 13 4.89 4.13 2.12
CA ASN A 13 5.14 5.55 1.95
C ASN A 13 5.14 6.26 3.31
N GLY A 14 6.07 7.18 3.52
CA GLY A 14 6.19 7.93 4.77
C GLY A 14 7.51 8.69 4.85
N GLU A 15 7.54 9.78 5.60
CA GLU A 15 8.77 10.54 5.86
C GLU A 15 9.73 9.78 6.80
N ASP A 16 11.01 10.16 6.77
CA ASP A 16 12.10 9.54 7.56
C ASP A 16 11.83 9.51 9.07
N THR A 17 10.92 10.34 9.57
CA THR A 17 10.55 10.39 11.00
C THR A 17 9.74 9.18 11.47
N LYS A 18 9.33 8.27 10.56
CA LYS A 18 8.51 7.06 10.82
C LYS A 18 7.17 7.34 11.53
N ARG A 19 6.75 8.60 11.57
CA ARG A 19 5.45 9.03 12.06
C ARG A 19 4.54 9.14 10.84
N ASP A 20 3.29 8.72 10.98
CA ASP A 20 2.22 8.97 10.00
C ASP A 20 2.33 8.26 8.63
N GLY A 21 3.29 7.35 8.46
CA GLY A 21 3.45 6.57 7.22
C GLY A 21 2.33 5.57 6.97
N VAL A 22 2.04 5.32 5.69
CA VAL A 22 1.07 4.33 5.20
C VAL A 22 1.75 3.16 4.49
N ALA A 23 1.06 2.02 4.49
CA ALA A 23 1.53 0.84 3.78
C ALA A 23 0.37 0.02 3.20
N ILE A 24 0.64 -0.63 2.06
CA ILE A 24 -0.23 -1.63 1.46
C ILE A 24 0.58 -2.92 1.34
N ALA A 25 0.10 -3.99 1.98
CA ALA A 25 0.62 -5.33 1.80
C ALA A 25 -0.15 -6.03 0.68
N VAL A 26 0.54 -6.45 -0.38
CA VAL A 26 -0.04 -7.19 -1.49
C VAL A 26 0.41 -8.64 -1.40
N ALA A 27 -0.54 -9.58 -1.40
CA ALA A 27 -0.22 -11.01 -1.39
C ALA A 27 0.70 -11.38 -2.56
N GLU A 28 1.64 -12.29 -2.32
CA GLU A 28 2.66 -12.68 -3.31
C GLU A 28 2.04 -13.20 -4.62
N SER A 29 0.89 -13.88 -4.53
CA SER A 29 0.11 -14.35 -5.68
C SER A 29 -0.44 -13.23 -6.57
N LEU A 30 -0.54 -12.01 -6.05
CA LEU A 30 -1.08 -10.84 -6.75
C LEU A 30 0.00 -9.86 -7.21
N LYS A 31 1.27 -10.06 -6.82
CA LYS A 31 2.36 -9.10 -7.11
C LYS A 31 2.52 -8.80 -8.61
N GLY A 32 2.30 -9.80 -9.46
CA GLY A 32 2.44 -9.68 -10.91
C GLY A 32 1.29 -8.94 -11.59
N TYR A 33 0.18 -8.76 -10.88
CA TYR A 33 -0.98 -8.00 -11.35
C TYR A 33 -0.97 -6.54 -10.84
N VAL A 34 0.03 -6.15 -10.04
CA VAL A 34 0.18 -4.74 -9.64
C VAL A 34 0.62 -3.93 -10.85
N SER A 35 -0.26 -3.08 -11.37
CA SER A 35 -0.03 -2.27 -12.56
C SER A 35 0.50 -0.87 -12.25
N ALA A 36 0.16 -0.33 -11.07
CA ALA A 36 0.63 0.98 -10.64
C ALA A 36 0.72 1.09 -9.11
N VAL A 37 1.64 1.92 -8.63
CA VAL A 37 1.78 2.30 -7.22
C VAL A 37 1.91 3.81 -7.15
N SER A 38 0.93 4.48 -6.53
CA SER A 38 0.89 5.93 -6.37
C SER A 38 1.18 6.30 -4.92
N ARG A 39 2.27 7.03 -4.69
CA ARG A 39 2.67 7.55 -3.38
C ARG A 39 2.35 9.05 -3.36
N ILE A 40 1.20 9.41 -2.78
CA ILE A 40 0.59 10.74 -2.95
C ILE A 40 1.12 11.70 -1.89
N SER A 41 1.12 11.27 -0.63
CA SER A 41 1.76 11.95 0.51
C SER A 41 2.21 10.90 1.51
N ASP A 42 3.05 11.29 2.46
CA ASP A 42 3.44 10.44 3.61
C ASP A 42 2.25 9.67 4.23
N ARG A 43 1.05 10.27 4.20
CA ARG A 43 -0.21 9.74 4.71
C ARG A 43 -1.14 9.09 3.71
N ILE A 44 -0.86 9.14 2.40
CA ILE A 44 -1.77 8.61 1.37
C ILE A 44 -0.99 7.86 0.28
N MET A 45 -1.40 6.62 0.02
CA MET A 45 -0.91 5.84 -1.10
C MET A 45 -1.98 4.95 -1.72
N ALA A 46 -1.83 4.64 -3.00
CA ALA A 46 -2.69 3.70 -3.71
C ALA A 46 -1.88 2.63 -4.44
N VAL A 47 -2.46 1.45 -4.56
CA VAL A 47 -1.98 0.37 -5.44
C VAL A 47 -3.11 -0.02 -6.38
N LYS A 48 -2.81 -0.04 -7.68
CA LYS A 48 -3.70 -0.58 -8.70
C LYS A 48 -3.35 -2.03 -9.00
N ILE A 49 -4.34 -2.90 -8.95
CA ILE A 49 -4.26 -4.33 -9.23
C ILE A 49 -5.17 -4.60 -10.43
N ASP A 50 -4.56 -4.94 -11.56
CA ASP A 50 -5.22 -5.20 -12.83
C ASP A 50 -4.96 -6.67 -13.24
N PRO A 51 -5.70 -7.65 -12.69
CA PRO A 51 -5.71 -8.99 -13.27
C PRO A 51 -6.34 -8.98 -14.66
N LYS A 52 -6.38 -10.14 -15.32
CA LYS A 52 -7.05 -10.30 -16.62
C LYS A 52 -8.54 -9.96 -16.58
N GLU A 53 -9.19 -10.12 -15.42
CA GLU A 53 -10.63 -9.89 -15.24
C GLU A 53 -10.87 -8.92 -14.08
N GLY A 54 -11.37 -7.73 -14.40
CA GLY A 54 -11.62 -6.67 -13.43
C GLY A 54 -10.37 -5.87 -13.07
N HIS A 55 -10.56 -4.83 -12.26
CA HIS A 55 -9.49 -4.02 -11.71
C HIS A 55 -9.88 -3.51 -10.32
N TRP A 56 -8.90 -3.39 -9.45
CA TRP A 56 -9.07 -2.78 -8.13
C TRP A 56 -8.02 -1.71 -7.92
N THR A 57 -8.44 -0.61 -7.32
CA THR A 57 -7.51 0.35 -6.72
C THR A 57 -7.73 0.31 -5.22
N VAL A 58 -6.67 -0.01 -4.48
CA VAL A 58 -6.67 -0.01 -3.02
C VAL A 58 -5.99 1.27 -2.56
N LEU A 59 -6.69 2.07 -1.76
CA LEU A 59 -6.17 3.28 -1.14
C LEU A 59 -5.88 3.00 0.34
N SER A 60 -4.69 3.39 0.79
CA SER A 60 -4.34 3.47 2.21
C SER A 60 -4.15 4.93 2.56
N GLU A 61 -4.90 5.38 3.55
CA GLU A 61 -4.91 6.75 4.04
C GLU A 61 -4.82 6.77 5.56
N TYR A 62 -4.00 7.67 6.09
CA TYR A 62 -3.95 7.99 7.50
C TYR A 62 -4.63 9.33 7.77
N ALA A 63 -5.79 9.28 8.41
CA ALA A 63 -6.54 10.47 8.76
C ALA A 63 -5.79 11.34 9.79
N PRO A 64 -5.87 12.68 9.70
CA PRO A 64 -5.29 13.57 10.70
C PRO A 64 -5.79 13.23 12.11
N HIS A 65 -4.88 13.12 13.06
CA HIS A 65 -5.21 12.82 14.46
C HIS A 65 -6.06 13.94 15.12
N LYS A 66 -5.99 15.16 14.58
CA LYS A 66 -6.83 16.32 14.93
C LYS A 66 -7.10 17.14 13.66
N GLY A 67 -8.35 17.59 13.52
CA GLY A 67 -8.75 18.57 12.50
C GLY A 67 -8.25 19.97 12.83
#